data_AF-A0A7V3J9E8-F1
#
_entry.id   AF-A0A7V3J9E8-F1
#
_cell.length_a   1.000
_cell.length_b   1.000
_cell.length_c   1.000
_cell.angle_alpha   90.00
_cell.angle_beta   90.00
_cell.angle_gamma   90.00
#
_symmetry.space_group_name_H-M   'P 1'
#
loop_
_entity.id
_entity.type
_entity.pdbx_description
1 polymer ?
#
loop_
_entity_poly.entity_id
_entity_poly.type
_entity_poly.pdbx_seq_one_letter_code
_entity_poly.pdbx_strand_id
1 'polypeptide(L)'
;MIQPVCGKLIDEKTDYYINNTGRFVICGPVSDTGMSGRKNVVDAYGPQIPIGGGSFSGKDPTKIDRSVAYLARYIAKNIVAADLAKRCLVRLAYVIGSTGPSELEVETFGTSRVKEE
;
A
#
# COMPACT_ATOMS: atom_id res chain seq x y z
N MET A 1 8.84 -4.68 22.06
CA MET A 1 8.45 -4.39 20.66
C MET A 1 7.91 -2.98 20.47
N ILE A 2 7.00 -2.51 21.33
CA ILE A 2 6.32 -1.21 21.10
C ILE A 2 7.30 -0.03 21.17
N GLN A 3 8.05 0.12 22.26
CA GLN A 3 8.99 1.24 22.42
C GLN A 3 10.07 1.36 21.32
N PRO A 4 10.78 0.28 20.90
CA PRO A 4 11.77 0.41 19.83
C PRO A 4 11.17 0.72 18.45
N VAL A 5 9.88 0.47 18.21
CA VAL A 5 9.21 0.75 16.93
C VAL A 5 8.56 2.14 16.93
N CYS A 6 7.83 2.50 17.98
CA CYS A 6 7.07 3.76 18.06
C CYS A 6 7.89 4.95 18.60
N GLY A 7 8.92 4.69 19.42
CA GLY A 7 9.88 5.69 19.90
C GLY A 7 9.23 6.96 20.46
N LYS A 8 9.52 8.10 19.81
CA LYS A 8 9.08 9.45 20.24
C LYS A 8 7.58 9.72 20.02
N LEU A 9 6.86 8.83 19.35
CA LEU A 9 5.40 8.97 19.17
C LEU A 9 4.60 8.54 20.41
N ILE A 10 5.28 7.97 21.42
CA ILE A 10 4.67 7.55 22.68
C ILE A 10 4.63 8.73 23.65
N ASP A 11 3.45 8.96 24.25
CA ASP A 11 3.22 9.94 25.31
C ASP A 11 2.44 9.32 26.48
N GLU A 12 2.17 10.14 27.51
CA GLU A 12 1.41 9.74 28.70
C GLU A 12 -0.06 9.39 28.41
N LYS A 13 -0.57 9.77 27.24
CA LYS A 13 -1.96 9.51 26.80
C LYS A 13 -2.07 8.31 25.88
N THR A 14 -0.96 7.63 25.60
CA THR A 14 -0.93 6.50 24.68
C THR A 14 -1.55 5.27 25.35
N ASP A 15 -2.66 4.78 24.80
CA ASP A 15 -3.30 3.56 25.26
C ASP A 15 -2.55 2.30 24.77
N TYR A 16 -2.43 1.31 25.65
CA TYR A 16 -1.80 0.02 25.35
C TYR A 16 -2.80 -1.12 25.46
N TYR A 17 -3.13 -1.73 24.32
CA TYR A 17 -4.01 -2.89 24.24
C TYR A 17 -3.18 -4.16 23.97
N ILE A 18 -2.69 -4.81 25.04
CA ILE A 18 -1.87 -6.02 24.94
C ILE A 18 -2.76 -7.23 25.19
N ASN A 19 -2.92 -8.08 24.16
CA ASN A 19 -3.75 -9.29 24.21
C ASN A 19 -5.14 -9.00 24.83
N ASN A 20 -5.80 -7.95 24.35
CA ASN A 20 -7.04 -7.43 24.93
C ASN A 20 -8.21 -8.45 24.89
N THR A 21 -8.10 -9.49 24.06
CA THR A 21 -9.04 -10.61 23.98
C THR A 21 -8.72 -11.78 24.92
N GLY A 22 -7.65 -11.68 25.71
CA GLY A 22 -7.21 -12.71 26.65
C GLY A 22 -6.10 -13.62 26.10
N ARG A 23 -6.18 -14.90 26.41
CA ARG A 23 -5.11 -15.87 26.08
C ARG A 23 -5.14 -16.22 24.59
N PHE A 24 -3.98 -16.22 23.96
CA PHE A 24 -3.80 -16.63 22.57
C PHE A 24 -2.82 -17.82 22.49
N VAL A 25 -3.35 -19.03 22.70
CA VAL A 25 -2.53 -20.26 22.87
C VAL A 25 -2.58 -21.16 21.63
N ILE A 26 -3.76 -21.32 21.03
CA ILE A 26 -3.97 -22.08 19.79
C ILE A 26 -4.24 -21.04 18.70
N CYS A 27 -3.40 -21.04 17.65
CA CYS A 27 -3.35 -19.97 16.66
C CYS A 27 -2.97 -20.54 15.28
N GLY A 28 -3.02 -19.69 14.24
CA GLY A 28 -2.56 -20.06 12.90
C GLY A 28 -3.59 -20.89 12.12
N PRO A 29 -3.17 -21.69 11.12
CA PRO A 29 -4.08 -22.39 10.21
C PRO A 29 -5.08 -23.35 10.88
N VAL A 30 -4.77 -23.84 12.09
CA VAL A 30 -5.69 -24.67 12.88
C VAL A 30 -6.89 -23.88 13.42
N SER A 31 -6.77 -22.55 13.52
CA SER A 31 -7.80 -21.66 14.09
C SER A 31 -8.41 -20.70 13.08
N ASP A 32 -7.76 -20.42 11.95
CA ASP A 32 -8.26 -19.53 10.90
C ASP A 32 -7.75 -19.96 9.52
N THR A 33 -8.69 -20.11 8.57
CA THR A 33 -8.37 -20.52 7.20
C THR A 33 -7.79 -19.36 6.41
N GLY A 34 -6.49 -19.45 6.10
CA GLY A 34 -5.79 -18.50 5.26
C GLY A 34 -6.02 -18.74 3.76
N MET A 35 -6.06 -17.65 2.99
CA MET A 35 -5.99 -17.69 1.52
C MET A 35 -5.11 -16.55 1.00
N SER A 36 -4.41 -16.81 -0.11
CA SER A 36 -3.63 -15.81 -0.84
C SER A 36 -4.51 -14.62 -1.27
N GLY A 37 -3.97 -13.40 -1.19
CA GLY A 37 -4.67 -12.18 -1.63
C GLY A 37 -5.77 -11.68 -0.68
N ARG A 38 -5.84 -12.17 0.56
CA ARG A 38 -6.83 -11.72 1.56
C ARG A 38 -6.34 -10.59 2.47
N LYS A 39 -5.19 -9.99 2.14
CA LYS A 39 -4.54 -8.91 2.90
C LYS A 39 -3.97 -7.80 2.01
N ASN A 40 -4.57 -7.58 0.82
CA ASN A 40 -4.08 -6.61 -0.17
C ASN A 40 -3.94 -5.17 0.38
N VAL A 41 -4.83 -4.73 1.28
CA VAL A 41 -4.74 -3.41 1.93
C VAL A 41 -3.48 -3.31 2.81
N VAL A 42 -3.13 -4.39 3.51
CA VAL A 42 -1.92 -4.49 4.35
C VAL A 42 -0.66 -4.57 3.48
N ASP A 43 -0.72 -5.32 2.37
CA ASP A 43 0.39 -5.44 1.42
C ASP A 43 0.70 -4.13 0.67
N ALA A 44 -0.27 -3.21 0.61
CA ALA A 44 -0.15 -1.91 -0.06
C ALA A 44 0.21 -0.79 0.93
N TYR A 45 -0.69 0.17 1.13
CA TYR A 45 -0.42 1.40 1.92
C TYR A 45 -1.42 1.59 3.07
N GLY A 46 -2.01 0.50 3.56
CA GLY A 46 -3.11 0.56 4.51
C GLY A 46 -4.35 1.23 3.91
N PRO A 47 -5.28 1.72 4.75
CA PRO A 47 -6.51 2.35 4.27
C PRO A 47 -6.30 3.77 3.72
N GLN A 48 -5.05 4.23 3.58
CA GLN A 48 -4.74 5.63 3.22
C GLN A 48 -5.08 5.97 1.77
N ILE A 49 -5.06 4.99 0.86
CA ILE A 49 -5.31 5.21 -0.57
C ILE A 49 -6.26 4.15 -1.15
N PRO A 50 -6.93 4.45 -2.29
CA PRO A 50 -7.65 3.43 -3.05
C PRO A 50 -6.72 2.32 -3.54
N ILE A 51 -7.22 1.09 -3.56
CA ILE A 51 -6.51 -0.07 -4.11
C ILE A 51 -7.32 -0.70 -5.25
N GLY A 52 -6.65 -1.11 -6.33
CA GLY A 52 -7.30 -1.66 -7.54
C GLY A 52 -7.89 -3.07 -7.40
N GLY A 53 -7.81 -3.69 -6.22
CA GLY A 53 -8.41 -5.01 -5.94
C GLY A 53 -7.55 -6.23 -6.30
N GLY A 54 -6.62 -6.10 -7.24
CA GLY A 54 -5.70 -7.17 -7.64
C GLY A 54 -4.76 -7.64 -6.51
N SER A 55 -4.66 -8.95 -6.29
CA SER A 55 -3.67 -9.54 -5.37
C SER A 55 -2.27 -9.62 -6.01
N PHE A 56 -1.22 -9.54 -5.19
CA PHE A 56 0.17 -9.63 -5.65
C PHE A 56 0.73 -11.05 -5.59
N SER A 57 0.50 -11.75 -4.47
CA SER A 57 1.08 -13.07 -4.20
C SER A 57 0.52 -14.15 -5.14
N GLY A 58 1.39 -15.04 -5.62
CA GLY A 58 1.04 -16.12 -6.54
C GLY A 58 1.00 -15.71 -8.02
N LYS A 59 1.34 -14.45 -8.35
CA LYS A 59 1.38 -13.95 -9.73
C LYS A 59 2.82 -13.66 -10.17
N ASP A 60 3.21 -14.16 -11.33
CA ASP A 60 4.47 -13.80 -11.96
C ASP A 60 4.42 -12.37 -12.54
N PRO A 61 5.57 -11.77 -12.88
CA PRO A 61 5.65 -10.35 -13.27
C PRO A 61 4.89 -9.97 -14.54
N THR A 62 4.43 -10.92 -15.37
CA THR A 62 3.61 -10.56 -16.55
C THR A 62 2.18 -10.17 -16.17
N LYS A 63 1.79 -10.36 -14.90
CA LYS A 63 0.44 -10.06 -14.41
C LYS A 63 0.43 -8.63 -13.89
N ILE A 64 -0.30 -7.78 -14.60
CA ILE A 64 -0.31 -6.34 -14.38
C ILE A 64 -0.71 -5.94 -12.96
N ASP A 65 -1.57 -6.73 -12.28
CA ASP A 65 -1.93 -6.49 -10.87
C ASP A 65 -0.71 -6.31 -9.97
N ARG A 66 0.39 -7.01 -10.28
CA ARG A 66 1.65 -6.93 -9.54
C ARG A 66 2.63 -5.95 -10.17
N SER A 67 2.94 -6.12 -11.46
CA SER A 67 3.99 -5.33 -12.11
C SER A 67 3.62 -3.86 -12.26
N VAL A 68 2.36 -3.55 -12.59
CA VAL A 68 1.88 -2.17 -12.73
C VAL A 68 1.70 -1.51 -11.36
N ALA A 69 1.25 -2.24 -10.34
CA ALA A 69 1.23 -1.71 -8.97
C ALA A 69 2.63 -1.32 -8.47
N TYR A 70 3.65 -2.13 -8.80
CA TYR A 70 5.03 -1.82 -8.45
C TYR A 70 5.59 -0.66 -9.30
N LEU A 71 5.21 -0.55 -10.57
CA LEU A 71 5.55 0.59 -11.42
C LEU A 71 4.93 1.89 -10.87
N ALA A 72 3.66 1.87 -10.48
CA ALA A 72 2.99 3.02 -9.86
C ALA A 72 3.73 3.47 -8.58
N ARG A 73 4.14 2.53 -7.73
CA ARG A 73 4.99 2.82 -6.56
C ARG A 73 6.31 3.45 -6.99
N TYR A 74 6.97 2.87 -7.99
CA TYR A 74 8.24 3.38 -8.49
C TYR A 74 8.11 4.83 -8.97
N ILE A 75 7.09 5.14 -9.77
CA ILE A 75 6.81 6.50 -10.24
C ILE A 75 6.55 7.43 -9.04
N ALA A 76 5.62 7.09 -8.17
CA ALA A 76 5.24 7.93 -7.02
C ALA A 76 6.44 8.22 -6.09
N LYS A 77 7.26 7.19 -5.81
CA LYS A 77 8.47 7.33 -5.00
C LYS A 77 9.46 8.30 -5.65
N ASN A 78 9.66 8.21 -6.96
CA ASN A 78 10.59 9.09 -7.66
C ASN A 78 10.09 10.53 -7.76
N ILE A 79 8.78 10.76 -7.96
CA ILE A 79 8.20 12.11 -7.93
C ILE A 79 8.49 12.80 -6.59
N VAL A 80 8.24 12.10 -5.47
CA VAL A 80 8.49 12.66 -4.14
C VAL A 80 9.99 12.79 -3.85
N ALA A 81 10.81 11.81 -4.24
CA ALA A 81 12.26 11.86 -4.03
C ALA A 81 12.95 12.97 -4.86
N ALA A 82 12.40 13.32 -6.03
CA ALA A 82 12.85 14.43 -6.84
C ALA A 82 12.34 15.80 -6.36
N ASP A 83 11.66 15.83 -5.21
CA ASP A 83 11.08 17.04 -4.60
C ASP A 83 10.06 17.77 -5.49
N LEU A 84 9.43 17.05 -6.43
CA LEU A 84 8.41 17.61 -7.32
C LEU A 84 7.05 17.78 -6.61
N ALA A 85 6.78 16.95 -5.60
CA ALA A 85 5.61 17.05 -4.74
C ALA A 85 5.91 16.48 -3.34
N LYS A 86 5.18 16.92 -2.30
CA LYS A 86 5.32 16.34 -0.95
C LYS A 86 4.65 14.97 -0.84
N ARG A 87 3.59 14.74 -1.60
CA ARG A 87 2.89 13.46 -1.72
C ARG A 87 2.22 13.37 -3.09
N CYS A 88 2.03 12.15 -3.59
CA CYS A 88 1.24 11.92 -4.79
C CYS A 88 0.59 10.54 -4.77
N LEU A 89 -0.48 10.42 -5.55
CA LEU A 89 -1.14 9.18 -5.91
C LEU A 89 -0.99 8.97 -7.41
N VAL A 90 -0.48 7.81 -7.81
CA VAL A 90 -0.34 7.41 -9.22
C VAL A 90 -1.35 6.31 -9.51
N ARG A 91 -2.23 6.52 -10.49
CA ARG A 91 -3.21 5.53 -10.96
C ARG A 91 -2.84 5.09 -12.37
N LEU A 92 -2.91 3.78 -12.58
CA LEU A 92 -2.63 3.13 -13.86
C LEU A 92 -3.75 2.12 -14.14
N ALA A 93 -4.36 2.20 -15.32
CA ALA A 93 -5.31 1.21 -15.82
C ALA A 93 -4.85 0.64 -17.15
N TYR A 94 -5.17 -0.63 -17.39
CA TYR A 94 -4.81 -1.35 -18.61
C TYR A 94 -6.01 -2.13 -19.13
N VAL A 95 -6.08 -2.22 -20.46
CA VAL A 95 -6.99 -3.13 -21.16
C VAL A 95 -6.24 -4.41 -21.51
N ILE A 96 -6.91 -5.56 -21.42
CA ILE A 96 -6.33 -6.85 -21.76
C ILE A 96 -5.75 -6.85 -23.19
N GLY A 97 -4.49 -7.27 -23.32
CA GLY A 97 -3.78 -7.30 -24.61
C GLY A 97 -3.18 -5.96 -25.07
N SER A 98 -3.41 -4.87 -24.34
CA SER A 98 -2.80 -3.57 -24.65
C SER A 98 -1.32 -3.54 -24.27
N THR A 99 -0.52 -2.83 -25.07
CA THR A 99 0.90 -2.54 -24.78
C THR A 99 1.09 -1.32 -23.89
N GLY A 100 0.11 -0.40 -23.88
CA GLY A 100 0.13 0.84 -23.10
C GLY A 100 -1.03 0.94 -22.10
N PRO A 101 -0.89 1.80 -21.05
CA PRO A 101 -1.97 2.06 -20.13
C PRO A 101 -3.12 2.78 -20.84
N SER A 102 -4.35 2.40 -20.52
CA SER A 102 -5.54 3.14 -20.94
C SER A 102 -5.79 4.39 -20.08
N GLU A 103 -5.24 4.41 -18.86
CA GLU A 103 -5.29 5.54 -17.95
C GLU A 103 -3.94 5.67 -17.23
N LEU A 104 -3.42 6.89 -17.16
CA LEU A 104 -2.29 7.30 -16.33
C LEU A 104 -2.68 8.62 -15.69
N GLU A 105 -2.85 8.62 -14.37
CA GLU A 105 -3.18 9.83 -13.61
C GLU A 105 -2.22 10.01 -12.45
N VAL A 106 -1.83 11.27 -12.20
CA VAL A 106 -0.99 11.67 -11.08
C VAL A 106 -1.70 12.77 -10.31
N GLU A 107 -2.07 12.50 -9.07
CA GLU A 107 -2.70 13.48 -8.18
C GLU A 107 -1.74 13.85 -7.05
N THR A 108 -1.34 15.12 -6.93
CA THR A 108 -0.42 15.56 -5.87
C THR A 108 -1.11 16.13 -4.63
N PHE A 109 -2.45 16.15 -4.63
CA PHE A 109 -3.28 16.73 -3.57
C PHE A 109 -2.88 18.18 -3.24
N GLY A 110 -2.57 18.98 -4.27
CA GLY A 110 -2.16 20.38 -4.13
C GLY A 110 -0.77 20.58 -3.52
N THR A 111 0.09 19.56 -3.55
CA THR A 111 1.46 19.63 -3.00
C THR A 111 2.55 19.71 -4.05
N SER A 112 2.16 19.80 -5.33
CA SER A 112 3.09 19.99 -6.44
C SER A 112 3.87 21.30 -6.29
N ARG A 113 5.16 21.24 -6.64
CA ARG A 113 6.05 22.40 -6.76
C ARG A 113 6.19 22.88 -8.20
N VAL A 114 5.62 22.13 -9.14
CA VAL A 114 5.60 22.43 -10.57
C VAL A 114 4.15 22.58 -11.02
N LYS A 115 3.95 23.22 -12.17
CA LYS A 115 2.62 23.33 -12.77
C LYS A 115 2.11 21.92 -13.12
N GLU A 116 0.88 21.63 -12.73
CA GLU A 116 0.18 20.40 -13.12
C GLU A 116 -0.49 20.59 -14.48
N GLU A 117 -0.60 19.49 -15.25
CA GLU A 117 -1.25 19.41 -16.56
C GLU A 117 -2.31 18.30 -16.55
#